data_AF-A0A6S7FDA8-F1
#
_entry.id   AF-A0A6S7FDA8-F1
#
_cell.length_a   1.000
_cell.length_b   1.000
_cell.length_c   1.000
_cell.angle_alpha   90.00
_cell.angle_beta   90.00
_cell.angle_gamma   90.00
#
_symmetry.space_group_name_H-M   'P 1'
#
loop_
_entity.id
_entity.type
_entity.pdbx_description
1 polymer ?
#
loop_
_entity_poly.entity_id
_entity_poly.type
_entity_poly.pdbx_seq_one_letter_code
_entity_poly.pdbx_strand_id
1 'polypeptide(L)'
;MGFNKTHLSRMLGVSTRTITRRMTEYNLVGVQYSELTDQDLDRIVIDVHRQFPNAGYRQVLAILKSQGVFVIERRLRESLQRCDPLGSALRWFATIQRRSYNVSSPLALWHLDGNHKLIRWRLVVHGAIDGYSRLVVFLRCSNNNRAVTVFQLFEEAVAKFGLPSRIRTDKGGENVDAAMYMLEHPRRGTGRGSVITGSSTHNQRIERLWRDVYSGVLSLYHSLFNHLEECGVLDPLSNIDVFSLHTIFLPRINRHIDVWSEGWNQHRMRTAGSLSPLQQFTEGLLRIRGSDSIIASETFENLNQEDERQYGVDWDGPVPNSDDNDKYSHVEVPNTEIEMTETQKMHLNSLVQTLADSDCYGIDLYMQVRNFLLNLN
;
A
#
# COMPACT_ATOMS: atom_id res chain seq x y z
N MET A 1 6.16 5.77 -17.25
CA MET A 1 4.82 6.34 -16.97
C MET A 1 3.68 5.81 -17.86
N GLY A 2 3.94 5.15 -19.00
CA GLY A 2 2.90 4.40 -19.73
C GLY A 2 1.70 5.22 -20.26
N PHE A 3 1.83 6.55 -20.37
CA PHE A 3 0.81 7.40 -21.00
C PHE A 3 0.79 7.17 -22.51
N ASN A 4 -0.40 7.26 -23.12
CA ASN A 4 -0.48 7.25 -24.59
C ASN A 4 -0.02 8.61 -25.15
N LYS A 5 0.43 8.63 -26.42
CA LYS A 5 0.99 9.83 -27.06
C LYS A 5 -0.02 10.99 -27.15
N THR A 6 -1.29 10.69 -27.38
CA THR A 6 -2.38 11.67 -27.44
C THR A 6 -2.61 12.35 -26.09
N HIS A 7 -2.48 11.58 -25.01
CA HIS A 7 -2.66 12.03 -23.64
C HIS A 7 -1.46 12.89 -23.22
N LEU A 8 -0.23 12.47 -23.55
CA LEU A 8 0.98 13.28 -23.36
C LEU A 8 0.89 14.62 -24.11
N SER A 9 0.42 14.60 -25.35
CA SER A 9 0.22 15.79 -26.17
C SER A 9 -0.73 16.78 -25.49
N ARG A 10 -1.86 16.30 -24.96
CA ARG A 10 -2.81 17.13 -24.20
C ARG A 10 -2.21 17.66 -22.90
N MET A 11 -1.56 16.80 -22.12
CA MET A 11 -0.96 17.18 -20.83
C MET A 11 0.12 18.25 -20.97
N LEU A 12 0.94 18.17 -22.02
CA LEU A 12 2.07 19.06 -22.24
C LEU A 12 1.74 20.26 -23.14
N GLY A 13 0.51 20.36 -23.66
CA GLY A 13 0.09 21.45 -24.54
C GLY A 13 0.84 21.49 -25.89
N VAL A 14 1.33 20.35 -26.39
CA VAL A 14 2.11 20.26 -27.63
C VAL A 14 1.51 19.25 -28.59
N SER A 15 1.80 19.35 -29.90
CA SER A 15 1.30 18.39 -30.88
C SER A 15 1.82 16.96 -30.65
N THR A 16 1.03 15.95 -31.02
CA THR A 16 1.46 14.53 -31.01
C THR A 16 2.69 14.28 -31.88
N ARG A 17 2.89 15.10 -32.93
CA ARG A 17 4.10 15.08 -33.78
C ARG A 17 5.33 15.55 -33.00
N THR A 18 5.19 16.58 -32.17
CA THR A 18 6.26 17.04 -31.27
C THR A 18 6.63 15.95 -30.26
N ILE A 19 5.64 15.29 -29.64
CA ILE A 19 5.88 14.16 -28.73
C ILE A 19 6.63 13.03 -29.46
N THR A 20 6.16 12.63 -30.65
CA THR A 20 6.78 11.54 -31.41
C THR A 20 8.22 11.89 -31.80
N ARG A 21 8.47 13.11 -32.26
CA ARG A 21 9.82 13.60 -32.60
C ARG A 21 10.75 13.54 -31.39
N ARG A 22 10.32 14.06 -30.23
CA ARG A 22 11.12 14.03 -28.99
C ARG A 22 11.35 12.60 -28.50
N MET A 23 10.35 11.72 -28.58
CA MET A 23 10.53 10.32 -28.24
C MET A 23 11.60 9.66 -29.10
N THR A 24 11.63 9.92 -30.41
CA THR A 24 12.69 9.41 -31.29
C THR A 24 14.05 10.04 -30.99
N GLU A 25 14.12 11.36 -30.78
CA GLU A 25 15.35 12.09 -30.44
C GLU A 25 16.02 11.56 -29.16
N TYR A 26 15.22 11.17 -28.17
CA TYR A 26 15.69 10.61 -26.90
C TYR A 26 15.66 9.06 -26.84
N ASN A 27 15.48 8.38 -27.97
CA ASN A 27 15.40 6.90 -28.04
C ASN A 27 14.35 6.27 -27.10
N LEU A 28 13.25 6.98 -26.85
CA LEU A 28 12.11 6.51 -26.07
C LEU A 28 11.21 5.66 -26.96
N VAL A 29 11.47 4.36 -27.02
CA VAL A 29 10.62 3.39 -27.74
C VAL A 29 9.37 3.10 -26.91
N GLY A 30 8.22 2.91 -27.58
CA GLY A 30 6.99 2.48 -26.92
C GLY A 30 7.15 1.11 -26.24
N VAL A 31 6.28 0.79 -25.29
CA VAL A 31 6.28 -0.51 -24.61
C VAL A 31 6.18 -1.64 -25.65
N GLN A 32 7.19 -2.48 -25.73
CA GLN A 32 7.16 -3.72 -26.52
C GLN A 32 6.48 -4.82 -25.69
N TYR A 33 5.57 -5.57 -26.30
CA TYR A 33 4.97 -6.73 -25.65
C TYR A 33 6.01 -7.86 -25.56
N SER A 34 6.01 -8.56 -24.43
CA SER A 34 6.90 -9.71 -24.21
C SER A 34 6.48 -10.87 -25.12
N GLU A 35 7.44 -11.49 -25.78
CA GLU A 35 7.24 -12.72 -26.54
C GLU A 35 7.09 -13.90 -25.58
N LEU A 36 5.85 -14.15 -25.13
CA LEU A 36 5.51 -15.25 -24.23
C LEU A 36 4.51 -16.18 -24.89
N THR A 37 4.70 -17.49 -24.75
CA THR A 37 3.67 -18.48 -25.08
C THR A 37 2.53 -18.42 -24.06
N ASP A 38 1.35 -18.98 -24.40
CA ASP A 38 0.26 -19.06 -23.43
C ASP A 38 0.60 -19.96 -22.24
N GLN A 39 1.41 -21.01 -22.45
CA GLN A 39 1.88 -21.89 -21.37
C GLN A 39 2.84 -21.18 -20.41
N ASP A 40 3.75 -20.37 -20.94
CA ASP A 40 4.66 -19.58 -20.10
C ASP A 40 3.90 -18.49 -19.34
N LEU A 41 2.92 -17.85 -19.99
CA LEU A 41 2.04 -16.89 -19.32
C LEU A 41 1.24 -17.56 -18.19
N ASP A 42 0.69 -18.76 -18.42
CA ASP A 42 -0.07 -19.50 -17.43
C ASP A 42 0.81 -19.86 -16.21
N ARG A 43 2.07 -20.26 -16.41
CA ARG A 43 3.04 -20.49 -15.32
C ARG A 43 3.28 -19.25 -14.48
N ILE A 44 3.55 -18.10 -15.14
CA ILE A 44 3.78 -16.84 -14.43
C ILE A 44 2.52 -16.43 -13.64
N VAL A 45 1.32 -16.59 -14.23
CA VAL A 45 0.06 -16.29 -13.54
C VAL A 45 -0.16 -17.20 -12.33
N ILE A 46 0.17 -18.50 -12.43
CA ILE A 46 0.11 -19.43 -11.29
C ILE A 46 1.07 -18.98 -10.19
N ASP A 47 2.29 -18.58 -10.53
CA ASP A 47 3.27 -18.11 -9.55
C ASP A 47 2.87 -16.79 -8.89
N VAL A 48 2.25 -15.88 -9.65
CA VAL A 48 1.63 -14.67 -9.09
C VAL A 48 0.49 -15.04 -8.15
N HIS A 49 -0.34 -16.02 -8.48
CA HIS A 49 -1.45 -16.45 -7.61
C HIS A 49 -1.01 -17.20 -6.36
N ARG A 50 0.11 -17.92 -6.39
CA ARG A 50 0.72 -18.48 -5.18
C ARG A 50 1.08 -17.38 -4.17
N GLN A 51 1.51 -16.22 -4.65
CA GLN A 51 1.86 -15.07 -3.82
C GLN A 51 0.64 -14.20 -3.48
N PHE A 52 -0.29 -14.06 -4.43
CA PHE A 52 -1.49 -13.22 -4.33
C PHE A 52 -2.74 -14.02 -4.75
N PRO A 53 -3.27 -14.89 -3.88
CA PRO A 53 -4.38 -15.80 -4.24
C PRO A 53 -5.64 -15.07 -4.74
N ASN A 54 -5.89 -13.87 -4.22
CA ASN A 54 -7.08 -13.08 -4.55
C ASN A 54 -6.86 -12.11 -5.73
N ALA A 55 -5.68 -12.06 -6.34
CA ALA A 55 -5.34 -11.05 -7.35
C ALA A 55 -6.22 -11.15 -8.61
N GLY A 56 -6.97 -10.09 -8.91
CA GLY A 56 -7.70 -10.00 -10.17
C GLY A 56 -6.80 -9.62 -11.36
N TYR A 57 -7.30 -9.75 -12.59
CA TYR A 57 -6.50 -9.52 -13.80
C TYR A 57 -5.79 -8.16 -13.86
N ARG A 58 -6.36 -7.10 -13.28
CA ARG A 58 -5.72 -5.78 -13.25
C ARG A 58 -4.49 -5.76 -12.35
N GLN A 59 -4.56 -6.46 -11.22
CA GLN A 59 -3.48 -6.54 -10.26
C GLN A 59 -2.37 -7.44 -10.81
N VAL A 60 -2.73 -8.60 -11.37
CA VAL A 60 -1.78 -9.47 -12.08
C VAL A 60 -1.11 -8.71 -13.22
N LEU A 61 -1.87 -7.98 -14.05
CA LEU A 61 -1.30 -7.16 -15.12
C LEU A 61 -0.31 -6.10 -14.61
N ALA A 62 -0.59 -5.51 -13.45
CA ALA A 62 0.26 -4.50 -12.85
C ALA A 62 1.55 -5.10 -12.26
N ILE A 63 1.45 -6.26 -11.61
CA ILE A 63 2.60 -7.04 -11.10
C ILE A 63 3.51 -7.46 -12.27
N LEU A 64 2.94 -7.98 -13.36
CA LEU A 64 3.71 -8.32 -14.55
C LEU A 64 4.46 -7.10 -15.10
N LYS A 65 3.78 -5.95 -15.18
CA LYS A 65 4.38 -4.71 -15.67
C LYS A 65 5.52 -4.20 -14.79
N SER A 66 5.41 -4.28 -13.47
CA SER A 66 6.51 -3.90 -12.58
C SER A 66 7.72 -4.83 -12.74
N GLN A 67 7.48 -6.08 -13.11
CA GLN A 67 8.51 -7.06 -13.44
C GLN A 67 9.04 -6.95 -14.89
N GLY A 68 8.61 -5.94 -15.65
CA GLY A 68 9.02 -5.74 -17.05
C GLY A 68 8.33 -6.68 -18.06
N VAL A 69 7.34 -7.45 -17.63
CA VAL A 69 6.53 -8.32 -18.47
C VAL A 69 5.30 -7.58 -18.99
N PHE A 70 5.23 -7.39 -20.30
CA PHE A 70 4.15 -6.65 -20.94
C PHE A 70 3.30 -7.59 -21.78
N VAL A 71 2.06 -7.84 -21.34
CA VAL A 71 1.12 -8.74 -22.00
C VAL A 71 -0.17 -8.04 -22.42
N ILE A 72 -0.83 -8.60 -23.43
CA ILE A 72 -2.14 -8.12 -23.91
C ILE A 72 -3.21 -8.51 -22.88
N GLU A 73 -4.06 -7.56 -22.49
CA GLU A 73 -5.08 -7.76 -21.45
C GLU A 73 -6.02 -8.95 -21.73
N ARG A 74 -6.39 -9.16 -23.01
CA ARG A 74 -7.19 -10.32 -23.43
C ARG A 74 -6.49 -11.63 -23.10
N ARG A 75 -5.20 -11.78 -23.45
CA ARG A 75 -4.41 -13.00 -23.19
C ARG A 75 -4.30 -13.27 -21.69
N LEU A 76 -4.10 -12.23 -20.89
CA LEU A 76 -4.03 -12.37 -19.44
C LEU A 76 -5.37 -12.81 -18.83
N ARG A 77 -6.49 -12.27 -19.30
CA ARG A 77 -7.83 -12.69 -18.84
C ARG A 77 -8.12 -14.14 -19.21
N GLU A 78 -7.75 -14.56 -20.41
CA GLU A 78 -7.88 -15.95 -20.86
C GLU A 78 -7.00 -16.89 -20.00
N SER A 79 -5.77 -16.48 -19.69
CA SER A 79 -4.88 -17.19 -18.77
C SER A 79 -5.49 -17.33 -17.38
N LEU A 80 -6.04 -16.25 -16.82
CA LEU A 80 -6.72 -16.30 -15.51
C LEU A 80 -7.97 -17.19 -15.49
N GLN A 81 -8.72 -17.27 -16.59
CA GLN A 81 -9.83 -18.21 -16.69
C GLN A 81 -9.37 -19.67 -16.68
N ARG A 82 -8.18 -19.96 -17.23
CA ARG A 82 -7.59 -21.30 -17.20
C ARG A 82 -7.00 -21.63 -15.84
N CYS A 83 -6.32 -20.68 -15.19
CA CYS A 83 -5.58 -20.91 -13.95
C CYS A 83 -6.41 -20.73 -12.66
N ASP A 84 -7.41 -19.85 -12.65
CA ASP A 84 -8.28 -19.54 -11.50
C ASP A 84 -9.75 -19.29 -11.94
N PRO A 85 -10.46 -20.35 -12.38
CA PRO A 85 -11.85 -20.23 -12.83
C PRO A 85 -12.81 -19.83 -11.68
N LEU A 86 -12.58 -20.34 -10.47
CA LEU A 86 -13.41 -20.07 -9.29
C LEU A 86 -13.26 -18.63 -8.80
N GLY A 87 -12.03 -18.13 -8.61
CA GLY A 87 -11.80 -16.74 -8.21
C GLY A 87 -12.26 -15.76 -9.30
N SER A 88 -12.15 -16.14 -10.58
CA SER A 88 -12.68 -15.34 -11.69
C SER A 88 -14.20 -15.21 -11.64
N ALA A 89 -14.91 -16.29 -11.30
CA ALA A 89 -16.37 -16.27 -11.12
C ALA A 89 -16.79 -15.46 -9.88
N LEU A 90 -16.14 -15.66 -8.73
CA LEU A 90 -16.42 -14.92 -7.49
C LEU A 90 -16.26 -13.40 -7.68
N ARG A 91 -15.25 -12.97 -8.45
CA ARG A 91 -15.03 -11.55 -8.78
C ARG A 91 -16.10 -10.95 -9.71
N TRP A 92 -16.77 -11.77 -10.53
CA TRP A 92 -17.89 -11.32 -11.37
C TRP A 92 -19.12 -10.93 -10.55
N PHE A 93 -19.35 -11.59 -9.42
CA PHE A 93 -20.48 -11.31 -8.52
C PHE A 93 -20.19 -10.15 -7.55
N ALA A 94 -18.93 -9.79 -7.34
CA ALA A 94 -18.54 -8.69 -6.46
C ALA A 94 -18.86 -7.31 -7.08
N THR A 95 -20.01 -6.74 -6.71
CA THR A 95 -20.42 -5.41 -7.17
C THR A 95 -19.90 -4.33 -6.22
N ILE A 96 -18.99 -3.48 -6.69
CA ILE A 96 -18.50 -2.32 -5.91
C ILE A 96 -19.50 -1.16 -6.06
N GLN A 97 -20.04 -0.68 -4.94
CA GLN A 97 -20.84 0.56 -4.92
C GLN A 97 -19.95 1.81 -5.14
N ARG A 98 -20.47 2.78 -5.89
CA ARG A 98 -19.77 3.96 -6.44
C ARG A 98 -20.10 5.21 -5.61
N ARG A 99 -19.15 6.16 -5.46
CA ARG A 99 -19.29 7.28 -4.50
C ARG A 99 -18.61 8.58 -4.91
N SER A 100 -19.05 9.69 -4.31
CA SER A 100 -18.58 11.05 -4.55
C SER A 100 -17.59 11.49 -3.46
N TYR A 101 -16.34 11.68 -3.85
CA TYR A 101 -15.27 12.15 -2.98
C TYR A 101 -14.48 13.19 -3.76
N ASN A 102 -14.27 14.37 -3.19
CA ASN A 102 -13.59 15.46 -3.87
C ASN A 102 -12.40 15.99 -3.06
N VAL A 103 -11.22 15.95 -3.66
CA VAL A 103 -10.00 16.65 -3.23
C VAL A 103 -9.45 17.31 -4.49
N SER A 104 -8.95 18.53 -4.37
CA SER A 104 -8.69 19.40 -5.53
C SER A 104 -7.51 18.96 -6.41
N SER A 105 -6.49 18.34 -5.83
CA SER A 105 -5.24 18.03 -6.52
C SER A 105 -4.37 17.02 -5.77
N PRO A 106 -3.38 16.39 -6.44
CA PRO A 106 -2.34 15.63 -5.76
C PRO A 106 -1.65 16.47 -4.70
N LEU A 107 -1.20 15.83 -3.61
CA LEU A 107 -0.60 16.48 -2.45
C LEU A 107 -1.56 17.41 -1.67
N ALA A 108 -2.82 17.59 -2.06
CA ALA A 108 -3.72 18.45 -1.28
C ALA A 108 -4.12 17.85 0.07
N LEU A 109 -4.27 16.52 0.14
CA LEU A 109 -4.62 15.79 1.35
C LEU A 109 -4.07 14.37 1.31
N TRP A 110 -3.25 13.98 2.29
CA TRP A 110 -2.91 12.58 2.54
C TRP A 110 -3.74 12.03 3.69
N HIS A 111 -4.18 10.78 3.56
CA HIS A 111 -4.91 10.03 4.60
C HIS A 111 -3.95 9.03 5.20
N LEU A 112 -3.63 9.16 6.49
CA LEU A 112 -2.69 8.32 7.25
C LEU A 112 -3.47 7.48 8.26
N ASP A 113 -3.09 6.22 8.46
CA ASP A 113 -3.75 5.31 9.39
C ASP A 113 -2.88 4.07 9.68
N GLY A 114 -3.18 3.39 10.78
CA GLY A 114 -2.62 2.10 11.17
C GLY A 114 -3.64 0.98 11.04
N ASN A 115 -3.27 -0.13 10.39
CA ASN A 115 -4.11 -1.31 10.27
C ASN A 115 -3.72 -2.37 11.31
N HIS A 116 -4.69 -2.74 12.14
CA HIS A 116 -4.50 -3.66 13.27
C HIS A 116 -4.95 -5.11 12.98
N LYS A 117 -5.19 -5.50 11.73
CA LYS A 117 -5.68 -6.87 11.40
C LYS A 117 -4.71 -7.99 11.80
N LEU A 118 -3.42 -7.68 12.00
CA LEU A 118 -2.41 -8.65 12.47
C LEU A 118 -1.94 -8.37 13.92
N ILE A 119 -2.64 -7.53 14.67
CA ILE A 119 -2.19 -7.04 15.98
C ILE A 119 -2.08 -8.15 17.04
N ARG A 120 -2.85 -9.24 16.88
CA ARG A 120 -2.75 -10.45 17.71
C ARG A 120 -1.34 -11.04 17.71
N TRP A 121 -0.61 -10.90 16.59
CA TRP A 121 0.78 -11.34 16.44
C TRP A 121 1.78 -10.19 16.56
N ARG A 122 1.37 -9.08 17.20
CA ARG A 122 2.20 -7.89 17.44
C ARG A 122 2.71 -7.25 16.14
N LEU A 123 1.93 -7.33 15.07
CA LEU A 123 2.22 -6.74 13.77
C LEU A 123 1.17 -5.68 13.41
N VAL A 124 1.63 -4.50 13.01
CA VAL A 124 0.80 -3.37 12.58
C VAL A 124 1.24 -2.92 11.20
N VAL A 125 0.29 -2.65 10.30
CA VAL A 125 0.59 -2.12 8.96
C VAL A 125 0.26 -0.64 8.92
N HIS A 126 1.28 0.19 8.77
CA HIS A 126 1.19 1.64 8.64
C HIS A 126 1.01 2.02 7.19
N GLY A 127 0.12 2.95 6.89
CA GLY A 127 -0.13 3.35 5.51
C GLY A 127 -0.45 4.83 5.37
N ALA A 128 -0.22 5.33 4.15
CA ALA A 128 -0.75 6.61 3.70
C ALA A 128 -1.13 6.58 2.23
N ILE A 129 -2.21 7.29 1.91
CA ILE A 129 -2.74 7.39 0.55
C ILE A 129 -3.06 8.84 0.17
N ASP A 130 -2.71 9.21 -1.06
CA ASP A 130 -3.06 10.50 -1.63
C ASP A 130 -4.56 10.58 -1.93
N GLY A 131 -5.19 11.60 -1.36
CA GLY A 131 -6.62 11.88 -1.40
C GLY A 131 -7.13 12.26 -2.79
N TYR A 132 -6.29 12.66 -3.74
CA TYR A 132 -6.73 12.91 -5.11
C TYR A 132 -6.60 11.65 -5.98
N SER A 133 -5.38 11.15 -6.07
CA SER A 133 -4.95 10.15 -7.05
C SER A 133 -5.16 8.70 -6.64
N ARG A 134 -5.39 8.42 -5.34
CA ARG A 134 -5.33 7.07 -4.73
C ARG A 134 -3.93 6.47 -4.73
N LEU A 135 -2.89 7.26 -4.95
CA LEU A 135 -1.51 6.79 -4.88
C LEU A 135 -1.19 6.39 -3.44
N VAL A 136 -0.75 5.16 -3.23
CA VAL A 136 -0.20 4.73 -1.94
C VAL A 136 1.18 5.38 -1.83
N VAL A 137 1.34 6.31 -0.89
CA VAL A 137 2.58 7.07 -0.71
C VAL A 137 3.56 6.33 0.21
N PHE A 138 3.05 5.62 1.22
CA PHE A 138 3.79 4.56 1.91
C PHE A 138 2.83 3.47 2.41
N LEU A 139 3.35 2.26 2.56
CA LEU A 139 2.69 1.12 3.17
C LEU A 139 3.77 0.21 3.76
N ARG A 140 3.72 -0.09 5.05
CA ARG A 140 4.78 -0.86 5.73
C ARG A 140 4.24 -1.61 6.93
N CYS A 141 4.58 -2.88 7.04
CA CYS A 141 4.37 -3.65 8.27
C CYS A 141 5.53 -3.41 9.24
N SER A 142 5.19 -3.22 10.51
CA SER A 142 6.11 -3.07 11.63
C SER A 142 5.68 -3.99 12.78
N ASN A 143 6.61 -4.30 13.69
CA ASN A 143 6.34 -5.03 14.93
C ASN A 143 6.00 -4.10 16.11
N ASN A 144 5.65 -2.85 15.82
CA ASN A 144 5.34 -1.82 16.81
C ASN A 144 4.40 -0.76 16.22
N ASN A 145 3.82 0.05 17.10
CA ASN A 145 2.92 1.15 16.76
C ASN A 145 3.46 2.52 17.21
N ARG A 146 4.79 2.74 17.10
CA ARG A 146 5.46 3.94 17.62
C ARG A 146 5.36 5.12 16.66
N ALA A 147 5.17 6.32 17.20
CA ALA A 147 5.10 7.56 16.42
C ALA A 147 6.37 7.81 15.57
N VAL A 148 7.55 7.57 16.14
CA VAL A 148 8.84 7.65 15.43
C VAL A 148 8.87 6.77 14.17
N THR A 149 8.30 5.56 14.24
CA THR A 149 8.30 4.64 13.10
C THR A 149 7.39 5.13 11.98
N VAL A 150 6.20 5.62 12.32
CA VAL A 150 5.28 6.22 11.32
C VAL A 150 5.88 7.49 10.73
N PHE A 151 6.53 8.31 11.56
CA PHE A 151 7.17 9.55 11.12
C PHE A 151 8.31 9.31 10.13
N GLN A 152 9.16 8.31 10.35
CA GLN A 152 10.21 7.93 9.39
C GLN A 152 9.62 7.59 8.01
N LEU A 153 8.55 6.78 7.98
CA LEU A 153 7.84 6.44 6.73
C LEU A 153 7.22 7.67 6.06
N PHE A 154 6.67 8.57 6.87
CA PHE A 154 6.11 9.84 6.38
C PHE A 154 7.18 10.74 5.78
N GLU A 155 8.33 10.90 6.44
CA GLU A 155 9.45 11.72 5.97
C GLU A 155 10.02 11.18 4.65
N GLU A 156 10.24 9.86 4.55
CA GLU A 156 10.66 9.20 3.31
C GLU A 156 9.66 9.44 2.16
N ALA A 157 8.35 9.36 2.46
CA ALA A 157 7.32 9.64 1.48
C ALA A 157 7.28 11.11 1.05
N VAL A 158 7.48 12.05 1.98
CA VAL A 158 7.60 13.49 1.69
C VAL A 158 8.81 13.76 0.79
N ALA A 159 9.95 13.12 1.06
CA ALA A 159 11.14 13.24 0.22
C ALA A 159 10.91 12.71 -1.21
N LYS A 160 10.12 11.63 -1.35
CA LYS A 160 9.85 10.98 -2.63
C LYS A 160 8.76 11.66 -3.46
N PHE A 161 7.65 12.05 -2.84
CA PHE A 161 6.45 12.53 -3.54
C PHE A 161 6.19 14.03 -3.37
N GLY A 162 6.88 14.67 -2.43
CA GLY A 162 6.67 16.06 -2.05
C GLY A 162 5.80 16.21 -0.81
N LEU A 163 5.93 17.36 -0.16
CA LEU A 163 5.21 17.70 1.07
C LEU A 163 3.71 17.91 0.78
N PRO A 164 2.78 17.13 1.39
CA PRO A 164 1.35 17.36 1.24
C PRO A 164 0.94 18.70 1.89
N SER A 165 -0.13 19.34 1.42
CA SER A 165 -0.69 20.57 2.00
C SER A 165 -1.32 20.29 3.38
N ARG A 166 -1.99 19.14 3.49
CA ARG A 166 -2.66 18.67 4.70
C ARG A 166 -2.50 17.17 4.86
N ILE A 167 -2.49 16.71 6.11
CA ILE A 167 -2.69 15.31 6.44
C ILE A 167 -4.01 15.15 7.19
N ARG A 168 -4.69 14.03 6.98
CA ARG A 168 -5.77 13.55 7.83
C ARG A 168 -5.30 12.32 8.56
N THR A 169 -5.51 12.33 9.87
CA THR A 169 -5.20 11.22 10.76
C THR A 169 -6.40 11.03 11.69
N ASP A 170 -6.50 9.85 12.27
CA ASP A 170 -7.36 9.67 13.42
C ASP A 170 -6.69 10.29 14.67
N LYS A 171 -7.24 10.03 15.86
CA LYS A 171 -6.65 10.48 17.13
C LYS A 171 -5.62 9.48 17.70
N GLY A 172 -5.08 8.59 16.86
CA GLY A 172 -4.07 7.61 17.25
C GLY A 172 -2.75 8.25 17.67
N GLY A 173 -2.12 7.67 18.69
CA GLY A 173 -0.83 8.15 19.21
C GLY A 173 0.32 7.96 18.22
N GLU A 174 0.20 7.00 17.30
CA GLU A 174 1.19 6.68 16.28
C GLU A 174 1.35 7.77 15.20
N ASN A 175 0.35 8.64 15.02
CA ASN A 175 0.38 9.69 14.00
C ASN A 175 0.88 11.05 14.53
N VAL A 176 1.19 11.14 15.83
CA VAL A 176 1.50 12.41 16.52
C VAL A 176 2.74 13.09 15.94
N ASP A 177 3.82 12.36 15.69
CA ASP A 177 5.07 12.95 15.20
C ASP A 177 4.93 13.52 13.77
N ALA A 178 4.19 12.83 12.90
CA ALA A 178 3.86 13.33 11.56
C ALA A 178 2.95 14.59 11.62
N ALA A 179 2.01 14.61 12.57
CA ALA A 179 1.19 15.78 12.84
C ALA A 179 2.02 16.97 13.33
N MET A 180 2.91 16.76 14.30
CA MET A 180 3.80 17.79 14.82
C MET A 180 4.71 18.35 13.73
N TYR A 181 5.30 17.49 12.91
CA TYR A 181 6.07 17.91 11.73
C TYR A 181 5.26 18.83 10.82
N MET A 182 4.01 18.48 10.50
CA MET A 182 3.14 19.31 9.66
C MET A 182 2.74 20.65 10.32
N LEU A 183 2.65 20.71 11.65
CA LEU A 183 2.32 21.93 12.39
C LEU A 183 3.52 22.86 12.55
N GLU A 184 4.74 22.32 12.62
CA GLU A 184 5.98 23.07 12.84
C GLU A 184 6.71 23.42 11.53
N HIS A 185 6.40 22.74 10.42
CA HIS A 185 7.12 22.91 9.16
C HIS A 185 6.93 24.33 8.58
N PRO A 186 7.98 25.04 8.11
CA PRO A 186 7.91 26.45 7.68
C PRO A 186 6.95 26.75 6.53
N ARG A 187 6.78 25.80 5.60
CA ARG A 187 5.81 25.88 4.49
C ARG A 187 4.40 25.42 4.87
N ARG A 188 4.23 24.96 6.10
CA ARG A 188 2.97 24.56 6.72
C ARG A 188 2.83 25.42 7.98
N GLY A 189 2.16 24.93 9.01
CA GLY A 189 1.93 25.74 10.19
C GLY A 189 0.62 25.40 10.89
N THR A 190 0.49 25.95 12.09
CA THR A 190 -0.74 25.95 12.87
C THR A 190 -1.80 26.88 12.24
N GLY A 191 -3.08 26.67 12.55
CA GLY A 191 -4.16 27.59 12.19
C GLY A 191 -4.68 27.57 10.74
N ARG A 192 -4.09 26.78 9.83
CA ARG A 192 -4.51 26.62 8.41
C ARG A 192 -5.09 25.24 8.05
N GLY A 193 -5.32 24.42 9.07
CA GLY A 193 -5.75 23.03 8.90
C GLY A 193 -4.69 22.11 8.30
N SER A 194 -3.40 22.29 8.64
CA SER A 194 -2.30 21.42 8.17
C SER A 194 -2.47 19.95 8.62
N VAL A 195 -3.17 19.75 9.74
CA VAL A 195 -3.56 18.44 10.26
C VAL A 195 -5.06 18.46 10.51
N ILE A 196 -5.78 17.52 9.91
CA ILE A 196 -7.21 17.31 10.16
C ILE A 196 -7.34 16.04 11.00
N THR A 197 -7.70 16.20 12.28
CA THR A 197 -8.01 15.08 13.17
C THR A 197 -9.52 14.87 13.23
N GLY A 198 -9.95 13.62 13.05
CA GLY A 198 -11.37 13.26 13.05
C GLY A 198 -11.58 11.82 13.51
N SER A 199 -12.83 11.36 13.58
CA SER A 199 -13.09 9.92 13.76
C SER A 199 -12.58 9.13 12.54
N SER A 200 -12.19 7.88 12.77
CA SER A 200 -11.74 6.93 11.73
C SER A 200 -12.68 6.91 10.51
N THR A 201 -13.99 7.03 10.76
CA THR A 201 -15.06 7.10 9.75
C THR A 201 -14.92 8.24 8.71
N HIS A 202 -14.10 9.26 8.98
CA HIS A 202 -13.79 10.36 8.05
C HIS A 202 -12.50 10.13 7.23
N ASN A 203 -11.71 9.10 7.58
CA ASN A 203 -10.46 8.69 6.94
C ASN A 203 -10.70 7.66 5.81
N GLN A 204 -11.75 7.87 5.04
CA GLN A 204 -12.37 6.81 4.23
C GLN A 204 -11.49 6.30 3.08
N ARG A 205 -10.52 7.11 2.61
CA ARG A 205 -9.63 6.71 1.52
C ARG A 205 -8.67 5.62 1.95
N ILE A 206 -8.12 5.75 3.14
CA ILE A 206 -7.23 4.72 3.69
C ILE A 206 -8.03 3.54 4.23
N GLU A 207 -9.21 3.75 4.82
CA GLU A 207 -10.11 2.63 5.17
C GLU A 207 -10.54 1.80 3.94
N ARG A 208 -10.76 2.45 2.79
CA ARG A 208 -11.00 1.72 1.54
C ARG A 208 -9.76 0.96 1.10
N LEU A 209 -8.59 1.59 1.15
CA LEU A 209 -7.32 0.94 0.86
C LEU A 209 -7.14 -0.32 1.73
N TRP A 210 -7.49 -0.28 3.01
CA TRP A 210 -7.37 -1.42 3.91
C TRP A 210 -8.14 -2.65 3.48
N ARG A 211 -9.32 -2.49 2.87
CA ARG A 211 -10.07 -3.63 2.32
C ARG A 211 -9.29 -4.32 1.19
N ASP A 212 -8.67 -3.53 0.33
CA ASP A 212 -7.91 -4.02 -0.82
C ASP A 212 -6.54 -4.59 -0.38
N VAL A 213 -5.89 -3.99 0.63
CA VAL A 213 -4.65 -4.51 1.26
C VAL A 213 -4.90 -5.81 2.01
N TYR A 214 -6.00 -5.93 2.75
CA TYR A 214 -6.35 -7.17 3.44
C TYR A 214 -6.60 -8.30 2.45
N SER A 215 -7.47 -8.07 1.46
CA SER A 215 -7.76 -9.08 0.45
C SER A 215 -6.51 -9.44 -0.38
N GLY A 216 -5.70 -8.44 -0.73
CA GLY A 216 -4.53 -8.63 -1.58
C GLY A 216 -3.30 -9.20 -0.88
N VAL A 217 -3.10 -8.93 0.41
CA VAL A 217 -1.87 -9.29 1.14
C VAL A 217 -2.17 -9.95 2.48
N LEU A 218 -2.86 -9.24 3.39
CA LEU A 218 -2.89 -9.65 4.80
C LEU A 218 -3.74 -10.89 5.06
N SER A 219 -4.74 -11.19 4.22
CA SER A 219 -5.60 -12.36 4.36
C SER A 219 -4.82 -13.68 4.35
N LEU A 220 -3.78 -13.77 3.51
CA LEU A 220 -2.88 -14.93 3.47
C LEU A 220 -2.22 -15.16 4.84
N TYR A 221 -1.57 -14.12 5.38
CA TYR A 221 -0.86 -14.20 6.65
C TYR A 221 -1.80 -14.38 7.83
N HIS A 222 -2.95 -13.71 7.80
CA HIS A 222 -3.98 -13.86 8.82
C HIS A 222 -4.47 -15.31 8.88
N SER A 223 -4.82 -15.93 7.74
CA SER A 223 -5.21 -17.34 7.70
C SER A 223 -4.08 -18.28 8.11
N LEU A 224 -2.85 -18.03 7.65
CA LEU A 224 -1.68 -18.82 7.98
C LEU A 224 -1.40 -18.82 9.48
N PHE A 225 -1.39 -17.66 10.13
CA PHE A 225 -1.07 -17.56 11.55
C PHE A 225 -2.18 -18.15 12.43
N ASN A 226 -3.46 -17.96 12.08
CA ASN A 226 -4.55 -18.66 12.77
C ASN A 226 -4.39 -20.19 12.65
N HIS A 227 -4.02 -20.70 11.47
CA HIS A 227 -3.79 -22.13 11.29
C HIS A 227 -2.62 -22.64 12.17
N LEU A 228 -1.53 -21.88 12.28
CA LEU A 228 -0.42 -22.24 13.16
C LEU A 228 -0.81 -22.22 14.65
N GLU A 229 -1.68 -21.30 15.08
CA GLU A 229 -2.26 -21.30 16.42
C GLU A 229 -3.15 -22.53 16.65
N GLU A 230 -4.05 -22.85 15.72
CA GLU A 230 -4.95 -24.00 15.80
C GLU A 230 -4.19 -25.33 15.89
N CYS A 231 -3.06 -25.44 15.19
CA CYS A 231 -2.18 -26.60 15.27
C CYS A 231 -1.28 -26.63 16.52
N GLY A 232 -1.31 -25.60 17.37
CA GLY A 232 -0.46 -25.49 18.56
C GLY A 232 1.03 -25.27 18.25
N VAL A 233 1.33 -24.82 17.03
CA VAL A 233 2.71 -24.55 16.56
C VAL A 233 3.16 -23.14 16.93
N LEU A 234 2.21 -22.19 16.99
CA LEU A 234 2.42 -20.79 17.32
C LEU A 234 1.61 -20.42 18.58
N ASP A 235 2.28 -19.96 19.62
CA ASP A 235 1.64 -19.27 20.76
C ASP A 235 1.91 -17.75 20.70
N PRO A 236 0.90 -16.89 20.47
CA PRO A 236 1.06 -15.43 20.45
C PRO A 236 1.49 -14.83 21.81
N LEU A 237 1.38 -15.59 22.90
CA LEU A 237 1.85 -15.19 24.22
C LEU A 237 3.33 -15.55 24.44
N SER A 238 3.88 -16.49 23.67
CA SER A 238 5.28 -16.90 23.72
C SER A 238 6.17 -15.91 22.97
N ASN A 239 7.12 -15.28 23.67
CA ASN A 239 8.10 -14.40 23.02
C ASN A 239 8.99 -15.15 22.02
N ILE A 240 9.30 -16.43 22.25
CA ILE A 240 10.07 -17.26 21.31
C ILE A 240 9.31 -17.42 19.99
N ASP A 241 8.02 -17.73 20.09
CA ASP A 241 7.21 -17.98 18.90
C ASP A 241 6.93 -16.67 18.14
N VAL A 242 6.61 -15.58 18.84
CA VAL A 242 6.39 -14.28 18.22
C VAL A 242 7.67 -13.72 17.61
N PHE A 243 8.83 -13.87 18.27
CA PHE A 243 10.11 -13.44 17.71
C PHE A 243 10.44 -14.24 16.45
N SER A 244 10.30 -15.57 16.50
CA SER A 244 10.52 -16.45 15.33
C SER A 244 9.60 -16.05 14.17
N LEU A 245 8.34 -15.75 14.48
CA LEU A 245 7.35 -15.28 13.52
C LEU A 245 7.80 -13.95 12.89
N HIS A 246 8.22 -12.98 13.71
CA HIS A 246 8.70 -11.68 13.23
C HIS A 246 9.95 -11.83 12.36
N THR A 247 10.94 -12.65 12.75
CA THR A 247 12.17 -12.87 11.98
C THR A 247 11.88 -13.31 10.55
N ILE A 248 10.91 -14.21 10.36
CA ILE A 248 10.61 -14.79 9.04
C ILE A 248 9.54 -14.00 8.30
N PHE A 249 8.42 -13.71 8.95
CA PHE A 249 7.25 -13.21 8.27
C PHE A 249 7.23 -11.69 8.14
N LEU A 250 7.86 -10.91 9.02
CA LEU A 250 7.90 -9.45 8.85
C LEU A 250 8.60 -9.04 7.54
N PRO A 251 9.79 -9.57 7.18
CA PRO A 251 10.40 -9.31 5.87
C PRO A 251 9.55 -9.79 4.70
N ARG A 252 8.88 -10.95 4.83
CA ARG A 252 8.03 -11.52 3.77
C ARG A 252 6.78 -10.69 3.52
N ILE A 253 6.10 -10.28 4.59
CA ILE A 253 4.92 -9.40 4.53
C ILE A 253 5.34 -8.09 3.85
N ASN A 254 6.47 -7.50 4.25
CA ASN A 254 6.95 -6.27 3.64
C ASN A 254 7.29 -6.44 2.16
N ARG A 255 7.92 -7.56 1.76
CA ARG A 255 8.12 -7.88 0.33
C ARG A 255 6.79 -7.98 -0.43
N HIS A 256 5.77 -8.63 0.13
CA HIS A 256 4.44 -8.70 -0.50
C HIS A 256 3.77 -7.32 -0.58
N ILE A 257 3.88 -6.52 0.48
CA ILE A 257 3.37 -5.14 0.53
C ILE A 257 4.03 -4.27 -0.54
N ASP A 258 5.35 -4.37 -0.72
CA ASP A 258 6.10 -3.59 -1.72
C ASP A 258 5.63 -3.91 -3.14
N VAL A 259 5.58 -5.21 -3.49
CA VAL A 259 5.09 -5.66 -4.80
C VAL A 259 3.64 -5.27 -5.02
N TRP A 260 2.79 -5.43 -4.00
CA TRP A 260 1.38 -5.06 -4.06
C TRP A 260 1.20 -3.55 -4.26
N SER A 261 1.95 -2.73 -3.53
CA SER A 261 1.87 -1.27 -3.59
C SER A 261 2.36 -0.73 -4.93
N GLU A 262 3.40 -1.34 -5.49
CA GLU A 262 3.87 -0.99 -6.83
C GLU A 262 2.82 -1.34 -7.89
N GLY A 263 2.25 -2.55 -7.83
CA GLY A 263 1.16 -2.96 -8.70
C GLY A 263 -0.06 -2.04 -8.55
N TRP A 264 -0.43 -1.68 -7.31
CA TRP A 264 -1.50 -0.73 -7.03
C TRP A 264 -1.22 0.63 -7.70
N ASN A 265 -0.03 1.20 -7.55
CA ASN A 265 0.23 2.52 -8.11
C ASN A 265 0.23 2.56 -9.65
N GLN A 266 0.35 1.39 -10.30
CA GLN A 266 0.38 1.23 -11.75
C GLN A 266 -0.92 0.69 -12.36
N HIS A 267 -1.87 0.17 -11.56
CA HIS A 267 -3.12 -0.41 -12.08
C HIS A 267 -4.06 0.67 -12.62
N ARG A 268 -4.76 0.38 -13.72
CA ARG A 268 -5.73 1.33 -14.31
C ARG A 268 -7.04 1.35 -13.52
N MET A 269 -7.48 2.55 -13.12
CA MET A 269 -8.77 2.76 -12.46
C MET A 269 -9.82 3.24 -13.46
N ARG A 270 -10.86 2.44 -13.68
CA ARG A 270 -11.95 2.77 -14.62
C ARG A 270 -12.62 4.11 -14.30
N THR A 271 -12.75 4.43 -13.02
CA THR A 271 -13.38 5.65 -12.50
C THR A 271 -12.56 6.92 -12.72
N ALA A 272 -11.27 6.78 -13.09
CA ALA A 272 -10.37 7.90 -13.31
C ALA A 272 -9.85 7.93 -14.75
N GLY A 273 -10.75 7.79 -15.73
CA GLY A 273 -10.37 7.79 -17.15
C GLY A 273 -9.44 6.64 -17.55
N SER A 274 -9.44 5.54 -16.78
CA SER A 274 -8.49 4.42 -16.93
C SER A 274 -7.02 4.80 -16.75
N LEU A 275 -6.75 5.88 -16.02
CA LEU A 275 -5.41 6.24 -15.55
C LEU A 275 -5.07 5.43 -14.30
N SER A 276 -3.78 5.16 -14.10
CA SER A 276 -3.31 4.63 -12.83
C SER A 276 -3.27 5.71 -11.74
N PRO A 277 -3.19 5.33 -10.45
CA PRO A 277 -2.93 6.28 -9.38
C PRO A 277 -1.70 7.16 -9.65
N LEU A 278 -0.58 6.56 -10.06
CA LEU A 278 0.62 7.30 -10.42
C LEU A 278 0.41 8.24 -11.61
N GLN A 279 -0.35 7.82 -12.62
CA GLN A 279 -0.66 8.68 -13.76
C GLN A 279 -1.53 9.88 -13.36
N GLN A 280 -2.54 9.68 -12.51
CA GLN A 280 -3.34 10.80 -11.98
C GLN A 280 -2.51 11.74 -11.13
N PHE A 281 -1.62 11.19 -10.30
CA PHE A 281 -0.71 11.99 -9.48
C PHE A 281 0.18 12.86 -10.38
N THR A 282 0.86 12.28 -11.37
CA THR A 282 1.72 13.04 -12.28
C THR A 282 0.95 14.04 -13.14
N GLU A 283 -0.21 13.65 -13.68
CA GLU A 283 -1.04 14.54 -14.48
C GLU A 283 -1.55 15.72 -13.67
N GLY A 284 -2.02 15.48 -12.45
CA GLY A 284 -2.48 16.55 -11.57
C GLY A 284 -1.37 17.53 -11.22
N LEU A 285 -0.16 17.04 -10.93
CA LEU A 285 0.99 17.92 -10.66
C LEU A 285 1.39 18.77 -11.88
N LEU A 286 1.36 18.20 -13.09
CA LEU A 286 1.67 18.94 -14.32
C LEU A 286 0.61 20.00 -14.63
N ARG A 287 -0.67 19.72 -14.36
CA ARG A 287 -1.75 20.70 -14.51
C ARG A 287 -1.55 21.90 -13.59
N ILE A 288 -1.20 21.66 -12.31
CA ILE A 288 -0.90 22.72 -11.32
C ILE A 288 0.27 23.58 -11.79
N ARG A 289 1.35 22.94 -12.26
CA ARG A 289 2.55 23.65 -12.74
C ARG A 289 2.29 24.53 -13.96
N GLY A 290 1.38 24.12 -14.84
CA GLY A 290 1.05 24.84 -16.07
C GLY A 290 0.04 25.97 -15.89
N SER A 291 -0.63 26.07 -14.74
CA SER A 291 -1.71 27.04 -14.51
C SER A 291 -1.31 28.26 -13.66
N ASP A 292 -0.02 28.52 -13.45
CA ASP A 292 0.53 29.47 -12.44
C ASP A 292 -0.09 29.30 -11.04
N SER A 293 -0.81 28.20 -10.82
CA SER A 293 -1.51 27.93 -9.58
C SER A 293 -0.49 27.33 -8.64
N ILE A 294 -0.12 28.11 -7.64
CA ILE A 294 0.51 27.64 -6.43
C ILE A 294 -0.28 26.39 -5.97
N ILE A 295 0.41 25.39 -5.42
CA ILE A 295 -0.21 24.25 -4.70
C ILE A 295 -1.42 24.81 -3.93
N ALA A 296 -2.51 24.04 -3.77
CA ALA A 296 -3.76 24.41 -3.08
C ALA A 296 -3.64 25.01 -1.64
N SER A 297 -2.47 25.50 -1.21
CA SER A 297 -2.26 26.53 -0.21
C SER A 297 -3.24 27.69 -0.35
N GLU A 298 -3.30 28.39 -1.49
CA GLU A 298 -4.07 29.65 -1.55
C GLU A 298 -5.60 29.47 -1.60
N THR A 299 -6.12 28.37 -2.19
CA THR A 299 -7.58 28.23 -2.36
C THR A 299 -8.32 27.85 -1.08
N PHE A 300 -7.61 27.36 -0.05
CA PHE A 300 -8.23 26.78 1.14
C PHE A 300 -7.63 27.28 2.46
N GLU A 301 -6.81 28.33 2.45
CA GLU A 301 -6.16 28.87 3.67
C GLU A 301 -7.15 29.46 4.70
N ASN A 302 -8.43 29.60 4.34
CA ASN A 302 -9.48 30.18 5.19
C ASN A 302 -10.72 29.29 5.36
N LEU A 303 -10.57 27.95 5.42
CA LEU A 303 -11.69 27.09 5.81
C LEU A 303 -11.98 27.29 7.30
N ASN A 304 -13.25 27.44 7.68
CA ASN A 304 -13.62 27.44 9.10
C ASN A 304 -13.41 26.02 9.70
N GLN A 305 -13.40 25.90 11.04
CA GLN A 305 -13.14 24.62 11.71
C GLN A 305 -14.10 23.49 11.32
N GLU A 306 -15.31 23.82 10.86
CA GLU A 306 -16.30 22.84 10.43
C GLU A 306 -15.96 22.36 9.01
N ASP A 307 -15.70 23.28 8.07
CA ASP A 307 -15.30 22.99 6.70
C ASP A 307 -13.97 22.21 6.63
N GLU A 308 -13.02 22.50 7.53
CA GLU A 308 -11.76 21.75 7.65
C GLU A 308 -12.00 20.27 7.99
N ARG A 309 -12.91 19.99 8.92
CA ARG A 309 -13.25 18.60 9.30
C ARG A 309 -13.96 17.87 8.17
N GLN A 310 -14.77 18.56 7.40
CA GLN A 310 -15.54 17.99 6.30
C GLN A 310 -14.73 17.85 4.99
N TYR A 311 -13.57 18.49 4.87
CA TYR A 311 -12.76 18.51 3.64
C TYR A 311 -12.31 17.11 3.20
N GLY A 312 -12.70 16.66 2.00
CA GLY A 312 -12.31 15.32 1.53
C GLY A 312 -12.88 14.18 2.38
N VAL A 313 -14.11 14.33 2.87
CA VAL A 313 -14.97 13.27 3.42
C VAL A 313 -15.96 12.84 2.32
N ASP A 314 -16.26 11.54 2.22
CA ASP A 314 -17.30 11.02 1.32
C ASP A 314 -18.53 10.60 2.14
N TRP A 315 -19.55 11.47 2.15
CA TRP A 315 -20.75 11.31 2.97
C TRP A 315 -21.66 10.16 2.52
N ASP A 316 -21.50 9.70 1.29
CA ASP A 316 -22.18 8.51 0.76
C ASP A 316 -21.34 7.22 0.99
N GLY A 317 -20.26 7.35 1.78
CA GLY A 317 -19.35 6.32 2.22
C GLY A 317 -19.98 5.32 3.20
N PRO A 318 -19.60 4.03 3.17
CA PRO A 318 -20.05 3.02 4.09
C PRO A 318 -19.32 3.34 5.36
N VAL A 319 -20.11 3.56 6.39
CA VAL A 319 -19.61 3.65 7.74
C VAL A 319 -18.79 2.38 7.99
N PRO A 320 -17.56 2.47 8.53
CA PRO A 320 -16.83 1.32 9.03
C PRO A 320 -17.77 0.44 9.85
N ASN A 321 -17.70 -0.88 9.69
CA ASN A 321 -18.42 -1.76 10.61
C ASN A 321 -17.90 -1.43 12.01
N SER A 322 -18.79 -1.05 12.91
CA SER A 322 -18.50 -0.64 14.29
C SER A 322 -17.75 -1.69 15.09
N ASP A 323 -17.75 -2.95 14.64
CA ASP A 323 -17.04 -4.06 15.29
C ASP A 323 -15.52 -4.06 15.06
N ASP A 324 -15.00 -3.38 14.03
CA ASP A 324 -13.58 -3.51 13.61
C ASP A 324 -12.66 -2.36 14.09
N ASN A 325 -13.17 -1.14 14.31
CA ASN A 325 -12.33 0.04 14.56
C ASN A 325 -12.45 0.64 15.98
N ASP A 326 -13.53 0.40 16.73
CA ASP A 326 -13.78 1.09 18.02
C ASP A 326 -13.12 0.43 19.24
N LYS A 327 -12.46 -0.72 19.11
CA LYS A 327 -11.83 -1.43 20.26
C LYS A 327 -10.39 -1.01 20.58
N TYR A 328 -9.78 -0.15 19.76
CA TYR A 328 -8.33 0.00 19.73
C TYR A 328 -7.85 1.47 19.74
N SER A 329 -8.58 2.35 20.43
CA SER A 329 -8.25 3.80 20.49
C SER A 329 -6.92 4.13 21.20
N HIS A 330 -6.28 3.14 21.84
CA HIS A 330 -4.90 3.24 22.29
C HIS A 330 -4.30 1.82 22.38
N VAL A 331 -3.63 1.35 21.33
CA VAL A 331 -2.98 0.04 21.35
C VAL A 331 -1.48 0.18 21.45
N GLU A 332 -0.95 -0.25 22.58
CA GLU A 332 0.47 -0.49 22.77
C GLU A 332 0.78 -1.92 22.32
N VAL A 333 1.73 -2.05 21.38
CA VAL A 333 2.21 -3.35 20.93
C VAL A 333 3.34 -3.79 21.87
N PRO A 334 3.20 -4.93 22.58
CA PRO A 334 4.23 -5.38 23.51
C PRO A 334 5.55 -5.62 22.80
N ASN A 335 6.65 -5.25 23.46
CA ASN A 335 7.97 -5.50 22.92
C ASN A 335 8.27 -7.01 22.91
N THR A 336 8.92 -7.48 21.85
CA THR A 336 9.28 -8.90 21.70
C THR A 336 10.79 -9.01 21.65
N GLU A 337 11.41 -9.04 22.83
CA GLU A 337 12.85 -9.17 22.98
C GLU A 337 13.22 -10.56 23.49
N ILE A 338 14.30 -11.09 22.93
CA ILE A 338 14.96 -12.32 23.38
C ILE A 338 16.40 -11.97 23.63
N GLU A 339 16.88 -12.28 24.84
CA GLU A 339 18.28 -12.11 25.18
C GLU A 339 19.11 -13.13 24.39
N MET A 340 20.02 -12.61 23.56
CA MET A 340 20.95 -13.41 22.78
C MET A 340 22.32 -12.75 22.82
N THR A 341 23.38 -13.55 22.93
CA THR A 341 24.75 -13.10 22.74
C THR A 341 24.99 -12.73 21.28
N GLU A 342 26.00 -11.90 21.02
CA GLU A 342 26.35 -11.52 19.64
C GLU A 342 26.70 -12.73 18.77
N THR A 343 27.31 -13.77 19.35
CA THR A 343 27.59 -15.02 18.63
C THR A 343 26.31 -15.79 18.27
N GLN A 344 25.31 -15.82 19.14
CA GLN A 344 24.01 -16.43 18.86
C GLN A 344 23.25 -15.66 17.77
N LYS A 345 23.29 -14.31 17.79
CA LYS A 345 22.70 -13.48 16.73
C LYS A 345 23.37 -13.71 15.37
N MET A 346 24.70 -13.81 15.34
CA MET A 346 25.44 -14.13 14.11
C MET A 346 25.06 -15.51 13.59
N HIS A 347 24.93 -16.50 14.47
CA HIS A 347 24.49 -17.85 14.09
C HIS A 347 23.07 -17.83 13.52
N LEU A 348 22.13 -17.14 14.17
CA LEU A 348 20.77 -17.02 13.67
C LEU A 348 20.72 -16.39 12.27
N ASN A 349 21.51 -15.34 12.04
CA ASN A 349 21.61 -14.67 10.75
C ASN A 349 22.24 -15.56 9.66
N SER A 350 23.16 -16.47 10.02
CA SER A 350 23.71 -17.44 9.06
C SER A 350 22.82 -18.66 8.86
N LEU A 351 21.96 -18.99 9.84
CA LEU A 351 21.09 -20.17 9.82
C LEU A 351 19.95 -20.02 8.80
N VAL A 352 19.31 -18.85 8.73
CA VAL A 352 18.11 -18.67 7.92
C VAL A 352 18.19 -17.44 7.03
N GLN A 353 18.04 -17.67 5.72
CA GLN A 353 17.75 -16.61 4.77
C GLN A 353 16.24 -16.33 4.77
N THR A 354 15.81 -15.25 5.43
CA THR A 354 14.39 -14.94 5.70
C THR A 354 13.49 -14.90 4.47
N LEU A 355 14.04 -14.52 3.31
CA LEU A 355 13.33 -14.41 2.02
C LEU A 355 13.55 -15.60 1.07
N ALA A 356 14.19 -16.68 1.51
CA ALA A 356 14.37 -17.88 0.69
C ALA A 356 13.04 -18.47 0.20
N ASP A 357 13.05 -19.16 -0.93
CA ASP A 357 11.85 -19.83 -1.40
C ASP A 357 11.43 -20.94 -0.42
N SER A 358 10.12 -21.11 -0.25
CA SER A 358 9.56 -22.11 0.64
C SER A 358 8.27 -22.64 0.04
N ASP A 359 8.17 -23.96 -0.05
CA ASP A 359 6.99 -24.67 -0.56
C ASP A 359 5.83 -24.68 0.45
N CYS A 360 6.07 -24.24 1.69
CA CYS A 360 5.09 -24.18 2.77
C CYS A 360 4.95 -22.76 3.34
N TYR A 361 5.00 -21.74 2.48
CA TYR A 361 4.78 -20.34 2.83
C TYR A 361 5.75 -19.77 3.88
N GLY A 362 6.89 -20.43 4.14
CA GLY A 362 7.89 -20.04 5.13
C GLY A 362 7.73 -20.68 6.51
N ILE A 363 6.78 -21.62 6.68
CA ILE A 363 6.60 -22.36 7.95
C ILE A 363 7.87 -23.14 8.32
N ASP A 364 8.52 -23.77 7.33
CA ASP A 364 9.79 -24.47 7.50
C ASP A 364 10.89 -23.58 8.09
N LEU A 365 11.02 -22.36 7.59
CA LEU A 365 11.99 -21.38 8.09
C LEU A 365 11.63 -20.89 9.49
N TYR A 366 10.33 -20.66 9.74
CA TYR A 366 9.83 -20.33 11.07
C TYR A 366 10.18 -21.41 12.09
N MET A 367 9.96 -22.68 11.74
CA MET A 367 10.28 -23.81 12.61
C MET A 367 11.79 -23.93 12.87
N GLN A 368 12.64 -23.62 11.88
CA GLN A 368 14.09 -23.59 12.07
C GLN A 368 14.52 -22.54 13.10
N VAL A 369 14.01 -21.30 12.99
CA VAL A 369 14.30 -20.23 13.96
C VAL A 369 13.76 -20.61 15.34
N ARG A 370 12.53 -21.10 15.41
CA ARG A 370 11.90 -21.52 16.66
C ARG A 370 12.69 -22.61 17.37
N ASN A 371 13.09 -23.65 16.65
CA ASN A 371 13.87 -24.75 17.20
C ASN A 371 15.26 -24.29 17.64
N PHE A 372 15.89 -23.40 16.89
CA PHE A 372 17.16 -22.80 17.31
C PHE A 372 17.02 -22.09 18.66
N LEU A 373 16.00 -21.24 18.81
CA LEU A 373 15.76 -20.47 20.04
C LEU A 373 15.36 -21.36 21.22
N LEU A 374 14.58 -22.42 21.00
CA LEU A 374 14.25 -23.39 22.06
C LEU A 374 15.50 -24.14 22.59
N ASN A 375 16.53 -24.28 21.75
CA ASN A 375 17.80 -24.91 22.11
C ASN A 375 18.84 -23.94 22.68
N LEU A 376 18.51 -22.64 22.83
CA LEU A 376 19.38 -21.66 23.49
C LEU A 376 19.28 -21.68 25.01
N ASN A 377 18.22 -22.32 25.55
CA ASN A 377 17.97 -22.46 26.98
C ASN A 377 18.71 -23.64 27.61
#